data_AF-A0A967VPH5-F1
#
_entry.id   AF-A0A967VPH5-F1
#
_cell.length_a   1.000
_cell.length_b   1.000
_cell.length_c   1.000
_cell.angle_alpha   90.00
_cell.angle_beta   90.00
_cell.angle_gamma   90.00
#
_symmetry.space_group_name_H-M   'P 1'
#
loop_
_entity.id
_entity.type
_entity.pdbx_description
1 polymer ?
#
loop_
_entity_poly.entity_id
_entity_poly.type
_entity_poly.pdbx_seq_one_letter_code
_entity_poly.pdbx_strand_id
1 'polypeptide(L)'
;IQVDIRSDEGRELLTSLITAPGADAGMFLTNFPAVGWLDYDRLSGRRSDLVMVSIVGNHDGTTAVDYTVNSAVGYPMVTGPAEHE
;
A
#
# COMPACT_ATOMS: atom_id res chain seq x y z
N ILE A 1 1.50 17.58 2.90
CA ILE A 1 2.34 17.39 4.11
C ILE A 1 3.61 16.65 3.69
N GLN A 2 4.75 16.92 4.32
CA GLN A 2 5.98 16.14 4.16
C GLN A 2 6.33 15.52 5.51
N VAL A 3 6.62 14.22 5.53
CA VAL A 3 6.94 13.47 6.75
C VAL A 3 8.07 12.50 6.44
N ASP A 4 9.08 12.46 7.30
CA ASP A 4 10.10 11.40 7.26
C ASP A 4 9.55 10.15 7.95
N ILE A 5 9.28 9.09 7.18
CA ILE A 5 8.70 7.84 7.72
C ILE A 5 9.74 7.00 8.49
N ARG A 6 11.03 7.37 8.40
CA ARG A 6 12.13 6.67 9.07
C ARG A 6 12.31 7.17 10.50
N SER A 7 11.88 8.39 10.82
CA SER A 7 11.96 8.93 12.17
C SER A 7 10.80 8.45 13.04
N ASP A 8 11.03 8.36 14.35
CA ASP A 8 9.99 7.93 15.29
C ASP A 8 8.88 8.98 15.40
N GLU A 9 9.23 10.26 15.33
CA GLU A 9 8.26 11.36 15.31
C GLU A 9 7.35 11.29 14.06
N GLY A 10 7.91 10.95 12.90
CA GLY A 10 7.14 10.82 11.67
C GLY A 10 6.20 9.61 11.70
N ARG A 11 6.65 8.49 12.27
CA ARG A 11 5.81 7.29 12.45
C ARG A 11 4.65 7.55 13.41
N GLU A 12 4.89 8.23 14.53
CA GLU A 12 3.82 8.55 15.49
C GLU A 12 2.84 9.58 14.90
N LEU A 13 3.32 10.56 14.13
CA LEU A 13 2.46 11.50 13.41
C LEU A 13 1.55 10.77 12.41
N LEU A 14 2.11 9.89 11.58
CA LEU A 14 1.33 9.13 10.60
C LEU A 14 0.36 8.16 11.29
N THR A 15 0.78 7.49 12.37
CA THR A 15 -0.09 6.63 13.16
C THR A 15 -1.27 7.42 13.70
N SER A 16 -1.02 8.59 14.29
CA SER A 16 -2.07 9.48 14.82
C SER A 16 -3.03 9.97 13.73
N LEU A 17 -2.54 10.23 12.52
CA LEU A 17 -3.38 10.63 11.38
C LEU A 17 -4.25 9.47 10.89
N ILE A 18 -3.67 8.27 10.74
CA ILE A 18 -4.39 7.06 10.30
C ILE A 18 -5.50 6.71 11.31
N THR A 19 -5.21 6.82 12.60
CA THR A 19 -6.12 6.43 13.68
C THR A 19 -6.90 7.61 14.25
N ALA A 20 -6.90 8.78 13.58
CA ALA A 20 -7.60 9.96 14.04
C ALA A 20 -9.09 9.64 14.24
N PRO A 21 -9.78 10.15 15.28
CA PRO A 21 -11.19 9.88 15.50
C PRO A 21 -12.07 10.61 14.46
N GLY A 22 -13.32 10.17 14.33
CA GLY A 22 -14.33 10.83 13.49
C GLY A 22 -14.82 9.95 12.34
N ALA A 23 -16.03 10.25 11.88
CA ALA A 23 -16.73 9.50 10.84
C ALA A 23 -16.03 9.58 9.47
N ASP A 24 -15.35 10.70 9.19
CA ASP A 24 -14.65 10.93 7.92
C ASP A 24 -13.17 10.51 7.94
N ALA A 25 -12.76 9.74 8.96
CA ALA A 25 -11.40 9.22 9.13
C ALA A 25 -11.40 7.69 9.15
N GLY A 26 -10.22 7.05 9.27
CA GLY A 26 -10.10 5.60 9.48
C GLY A 26 -9.98 4.77 8.22
N MET A 27 -9.73 5.44 7.09
CA MET A 27 -9.39 4.81 5.83
C MET A 27 -7.89 4.99 5.60
N PHE A 28 -7.16 3.87 5.46
CA PHE A 28 -5.73 3.88 5.18
C PHE A 28 -5.42 3.05 3.93
N LEU A 29 -4.86 3.70 2.92
CA LEU A 29 -4.41 3.08 1.67
C LEU A 29 -2.89 3.18 1.59
N THR A 30 -2.21 2.06 1.35
CA THR A 30 -0.75 2.03 1.24
C THR A 30 -0.28 0.98 0.25
N ASN A 31 0.87 1.23 -0.38
CA ASN A 31 1.66 0.24 -1.10
C ASN A 31 3.01 -0.05 -0.41
N PHE A 32 3.22 0.50 0.80
CA PHE A 32 4.33 0.08 1.64
C PHE A 32 4.02 -1.29 2.27
N PRO A 33 5.06 -2.07 2.63
CA PRO A 33 4.88 -3.30 3.40
C PRO A 33 4.05 -3.05 4.65
N ALA A 34 2.91 -3.75 4.78
CA ALA A 34 2.01 -3.68 5.93
C ALA A 34 2.55 -4.49 7.13
N VAL A 35 3.74 -4.12 7.60
CA VAL A 35 4.46 -4.80 8.68
C VAL A 35 5.02 -3.78 9.68
N GLY A 36 5.41 -4.25 10.86
CA GLY A 36 6.07 -3.44 11.87
C GLY A 36 5.13 -2.39 12.48
N TRP A 37 5.37 -1.11 12.21
CA TRP A 37 4.50 -0.04 12.73
C TRP A 37 3.27 0.21 11.86
N LEU A 38 3.29 -0.23 10.59
CA LEU A 38 2.16 -0.17 9.65
C LEU A 38 1.30 -1.44 9.67
N ASP A 39 1.58 -2.37 10.58
CA ASP A 39 0.83 -3.61 10.73
C ASP A 39 -0.65 -3.35 11.08
N TYR A 40 -1.54 -4.13 10.46
CA TYR A 40 -2.99 -3.96 10.62
C TYR A 40 -3.46 -4.17 12.06
N ASP A 41 -2.99 -5.22 12.74
CA ASP A 41 -3.41 -5.54 14.11
C ASP A 41 -2.96 -4.44 15.07
N ARG A 42 -1.75 -3.90 14.85
CA ARG A 42 -1.23 -2.78 15.63
C ARG A 42 -2.04 -1.49 15.44
N LEU A 43 -2.41 -1.15 14.21
CA LEU A 43 -3.18 0.05 13.91
C LEU A 43 -4.65 -0.08 14.34
N SER A 44 -5.27 -1.24 14.12
CA SER A 44 -6.64 -1.52 14.52
C SER A 44 -6.81 -1.57 16.04
N GLY A 45 -5.76 -1.94 16.79
CA GLY A 45 -5.73 -1.79 18.25
C GLY A 45 -5.84 -0.33 18.74
N ARG A 46 -5.48 0.65 17.91
CA ARG A 46 -5.68 2.09 18.19
C ARG A 46 -7.00 2.62 17.62
N ARG A 47 -7.54 1.98 16.57
CA ARG A 47 -8.81 2.34 15.95
C ARG A 47 -9.57 1.07 15.48
N SER A 48 -10.58 0.67 16.24
CA SER A 48 -11.30 -0.60 16.03
C SER A 48 -12.09 -0.70 14.72
N ASP A 49 -12.46 0.44 14.13
CA ASP A 49 -13.19 0.55 12.86
C ASP A 49 -12.28 0.89 11.67
N LEU A 50 -10.96 0.65 11.78
CA LEU A 50 -9.99 0.90 10.72
C LEU A 50 -10.29 0.05 9.46
N VAL A 51 -10.43 0.74 8.33
CA VAL A 51 -10.44 0.14 6.99
C VAL A 51 -9.06 0.35 6.37
N MET A 52 -8.31 -0.74 6.18
CA MET A 52 -6.99 -0.71 5.59
C MET A 52 -6.95 -1.46 4.26
N VAL A 53 -6.39 -0.82 3.24
CA VAL A 53 -6.11 -1.42 1.93
C VAL A 53 -4.61 -1.38 1.70
N SER A 54 -4.00 -2.56 1.58
CA SER A 54 -2.60 -2.71 1.19
C SER A 54 -2.51 -3.24 -0.24
N ILE A 55 -1.86 -2.48 -1.11
CA ILE A 55 -1.58 -2.89 -2.48
C ILE A 55 -0.17 -3.47 -2.52
N VAL A 56 -0.07 -4.77 -2.82
CA VAL A 56 1.20 -5.49 -2.96
C VAL A 56 1.45 -5.84 -4.42
N GLY A 57 2.70 -6.16 -4.74
CA GLY A 57 3.09 -6.58 -6.09
C GLY A 57 2.62 -8.01 -6.37
N ASN A 58 3.43 -8.99 -5.99
CA ASN A 58 3.09 -10.40 -6.12
C ASN A 58 2.53 -10.97 -4.82
N HIS A 59 1.78 -12.07 -4.93
CA HIS A 59 1.18 -12.77 -3.80
C HIS A 59 2.19 -13.30 -2.76
N ASP A 60 3.45 -13.45 -3.16
CA ASP A 60 4.56 -13.95 -2.33
C ASP A 60 5.32 -12.82 -1.62
N GLY A 61 4.85 -11.57 -1.78
CA GLY A 61 5.46 -10.38 -1.19
C GLY A 61 6.62 -9.81 -2.00
N THR A 62 6.97 -10.40 -3.15
CA THR A 62 8.00 -9.83 -4.02
C THR A 62 7.49 -8.56 -4.72
N THR A 63 8.43 -7.66 -5.02
CA THR A 63 8.13 -6.39 -5.68
C THR A 63 7.60 -6.63 -7.08
N ALA A 64 6.53 -5.92 -7.42
CA ALA A 64 6.09 -5.77 -8.80
C ALA A 64 5.83 -4.30 -9.08
N VAL A 65 6.08 -3.91 -10.32
CA VAL A 65 5.81 -2.60 -10.90
C VAL A 65 4.98 -2.77 -12.15
N ASP A 66 4.34 -1.71 -12.60
CA ASP A 66 3.46 -1.66 -13.77
C ASP A 66 3.98 -2.45 -14.97
N TYR A 67 5.22 -2.22 -15.42
CA TYR A 67 5.77 -2.88 -16.61
C TYR A 67 6.11 -4.36 -16.37
N THR A 68 6.35 -4.77 -15.12
CA THR A 68 6.54 -6.20 -14.78
C THR A 68 5.21 -6.92 -14.73
N VAL A 69 4.17 -6.30 -14.16
CA VAL A 69 2.82 -6.86 -14.11
C VAL A 69 2.25 -6.95 -15.53
N ASN A 70 2.32 -5.88 -16.32
CA ASN A 70 1.84 -5.85 -17.70
C ASN A 70 2.49 -6.97 -18.54
N SER A 71 3.81 -7.15 -18.39
CA SER A 71 4.54 -8.23 -19.08
C SER A 71 4.08 -9.61 -18.61
N ALA A 72 3.92 -9.81 -17.31
CA ALA A 72 3.51 -11.09 -16.73
C ALA A 72 2.08 -11.50 -17.10
N VAL A 73 1.16 -10.54 -17.29
CA VAL A 73 -0.24 -10.82 -17.64
C VAL A 73 -0.48 -10.91 -19.16
N GLY A 74 0.58 -10.88 -19.96
CA GLY A 74 0.49 -11.02 -21.42
C GLY A 74 0.01 -9.77 -22.14
N TYR A 75 0.03 -8.60 -21.50
CA TYR A 75 -0.34 -7.34 -22.15
C TYR A 75 0.47 -7.09 -23.44
N PRO A 76 1.80 -7.35 -23.48
CA PRO A 76 2.57 -7.26 -24.73
C PRO A 76 2.10 -8.17 -25.85
N MET A 77 1.42 -9.29 -25.57
CA MET A 77 0.94 -10.23 -26.60
C MET A 77 -0.31 -9.71 -27.32
N VAL A 78 -1.00 -8.74 -26.74
CA VAL A 78 -2.24 -8.14 -27.30
C VAL A 78 -2.05 -6.68 -27.68
N THR A 79 -0.86 -6.12 -27.49
CA THR A 79 -0.51 -4.75 -27.84
C THR A 79 0.72 -4.70 -28.73
N GLY A 80 0.61 -3.99 -29.85
CA GLY A 80 1.70 -3.86 -30.83
C GLY A 80 1.15 -4.00 -32.24
N PRO A 81 1.97 -3.76 -33.27
CA PRO A 81 1.60 -4.06 -34.65
C PRO A 81 1.28 -5.54 -34.83
N ALA A 82 0.32 -5.84 -35.72
CA ALA A 82 -0.20 -7.21 -35.91
C ALA A 82 0.85 -8.22 -36.44
N GLU A 83 1.95 -7.71 -36.99
CA GLU A 83 2.97 -8.51 -37.68
C GLU A 83 4.26 -8.56 -36.85
N HIS A 84 4.16 -8.95 -35.57
CA HIS A 84 5.31 -9.15 -34.69
C HIS A 84 5.54 -10.67 -34.52
N GLU A 85 6.76 -11.13 -34.80
CA GLU A 85 7.18 -12.53 -34.56
C GLU A 85 7.33 -12.83 -33.06
#